data_AF-A0A285M2U2-F1
#
_entry.id   AF-A0A285M2U2-F1
#
_cell.length_a   1.000
_cell.length_b   1.000
_cell.length_c   1.000
_cell.angle_alpha   90.00
_cell.angle_beta   90.00
_cell.angle_gamma   90.00
#
_symmetry.space_group_name_H-M   'P 1'
#
loop_
_entity.id
_entity.type
_entity.pdbx_description
1 polymer ?
#
loop_
_entity_poly.entity_id
_entity_poly.type
_entity_poly.pdbx_seq_one_letter_code
_entity_poly.pdbx_strand_id
1 'polypeptide(L)'
;MTEVVKTGDYLEHLTVAGDRWDLLAWDYYSDASKDNLIIDENRNLYLSTLDPIPALLPPGLSLRIPVIEQSTLDDSQLPPWKRRQKD
;
A
#
# COMPACT_ATOMS: atom_id res chain seq x y z
N MET A 1 -4.31 1.14 16.31
CA MET A 1 -3.65 0.75 15.05
C MET A 1 -3.57 -0.75 14.99
N THR A 2 -4.13 -1.37 13.95
CA THR A 2 -3.82 -2.78 13.65
C THR A 2 -2.39 -2.83 13.12
N GLU A 3 -1.58 -3.72 13.67
CA GLU A 3 -0.24 -3.97 13.16
C GLU A 3 -0.33 -4.54 11.74
N VAL A 4 0.39 -3.94 10.79
CA VAL A 4 0.48 -4.44 9.42
C VAL A 4 1.74 -5.29 9.31
N VAL A 5 1.57 -6.56 8.92
CA VAL A 5 2.68 -7.50 8.73
C VAL A 5 3.12 -7.46 7.27
N LYS A 6 4.37 -7.06 7.01
CA LYS A 6 5.00 -7.18 5.67
C LYS A 6 5.49 -8.61 5.48
N THR A 7 5.28 -9.19 4.30
CA THR A 7 5.74 -10.57 4.00
C THR A 7 7.24 -10.64 3.68
N GLY A 8 7.84 -9.51 3.31
CA GLY A 8 9.21 -9.42 2.78
C GLY A 8 9.26 -9.37 1.25
N ASP A 9 8.15 -9.66 0.57
CA ASP A 9 8.02 -9.52 -0.89
C ASP A 9 7.61 -8.08 -1.26
N TYR A 10 7.80 -7.72 -2.54
CA TYR A 10 7.32 -6.46 -3.10
C TYR A 10 6.88 -6.61 -4.56
N LEU A 11 6.00 -5.71 -4.99
CA LEU A 11 5.69 -5.47 -6.40
C LEU A 11 6.45 -4.24 -6.88
N GLU A 12 6.90 -4.23 -8.13
CA GLU A 12 7.47 -3.03 -8.74
C GLU A 12 6.37 -2.15 -9.34
N HIS A 13 6.49 -0.85 -9.13
CA HIS A 13 5.61 0.15 -9.73
C HIS A 13 6.46 1.24 -10.39
N LEU A 14 6.26 1.47 -11.69
CA LEU A 14 6.89 2.58 -12.41
C LEU A 14 5.93 3.77 -12.40
N THR A 15 6.32 4.85 -11.73
CA THR A 15 5.45 6.01 -11.57
C THR A 15 5.14 6.71 -12.90
N VAL A 16 3.94 7.25 -12.99
CA VAL A 16 3.42 8.05 -14.09
C VAL A 16 2.97 9.43 -13.61
N ALA A 17 2.67 10.32 -14.56
CA ALA A 17 2.20 11.65 -14.23
C ALA A 17 0.83 11.57 -13.52
N GLY A 18 0.73 12.16 -12.34
CA GLY A 18 -0.49 12.15 -11.52
C GLY A 18 -0.40 11.26 -10.29
N ASP A 19 0.61 10.41 -10.19
CA ASP A 19 0.76 9.49 -9.06
C ASP A 19 1.01 10.22 -7.75
N ARG A 20 0.34 9.73 -6.70
CA ARG A 20 0.47 10.19 -5.32
C ARG A 20 0.48 8.97 -4.41
N TRP A 21 1.15 9.09 -3.26
CA TRP A 21 1.29 7.97 -2.31
C TRP A 21 -0.04 7.40 -1.81
N ASP A 22 -1.02 8.27 -1.54
CA ASP A 22 -2.36 7.89 -1.09
C ASP A 22 -3.14 7.14 -2.17
N LEU A 23 -2.98 7.52 -3.44
CA LEU A 23 -3.58 6.83 -4.58
C LEU A 23 -2.94 5.46 -4.80
N LEU A 24 -1.61 5.36 -4.73
CA LEU A 24 -0.94 4.07 -4.81
C LEU A 24 -1.36 3.15 -3.66
N ALA A 25 -1.46 3.66 -2.43
CA ALA A 25 -1.94 2.87 -1.30
C ALA A 25 -3.40 2.42 -1.48
N TRP A 26 -4.25 3.26 -2.05
CA TRP A 26 -5.60 2.88 -2.44
C TRP A 26 -5.60 1.75 -3.49
N ASP A 27 -4.81 1.87 -4.55
CA ASP A 27 -4.81 0.92 -5.65
C ASP A 27 -4.27 -0.45 -5.22
N TYR A 28 -3.21 -0.49 -4.41
CA TYR A 28 -2.56 -1.73 -4.00
C TYR A 28 -3.12 -2.34 -2.71
N TYR A 29 -3.64 -1.52 -1.78
CA TYR A 29 -4.11 -1.99 -0.48
C TYR A 29 -5.60 -1.73 -0.20
N SER A 30 -6.31 -1.07 -1.13
CA SER A 30 -7.68 -0.59 -0.93
C SER A 30 -7.84 0.27 0.33
N ASP A 31 -6.76 0.95 0.74
CA ASP A 31 -6.70 1.79 1.93
C ASP A 31 -5.64 2.87 1.76
N ALA A 32 -6.10 4.09 1.50
CA ALA A 32 -5.24 5.26 1.29
C ALA A 32 -4.39 5.63 2.52
N SER A 33 -4.80 5.23 3.73
CA SER A 33 -4.05 5.52 4.97
C SER A 33 -2.78 4.68 5.13
N LYS A 34 -2.57 3.72 4.23
CA LYS A 34 -1.37 2.86 4.19
C LYS A 34 -0.24 3.43 3.31
N ASP A 35 -0.34 4.68 2.89
CA ASP A 35 0.68 5.40 2.12
C ASP A 35 2.08 5.37 2.77
N ASN A 36 2.14 5.50 4.10
CA ASN A 36 3.39 5.43 4.86
C ASN A 36 4.15 4.12 4.64
N LEU A 37 3.47 2.99 4.39
CA LEU A 37 4.16 1.72 4.13
C LEU A 37 5.00 1.78 2.86
N ILE A 38 4.50 2.47 1.83
CA ILE A 38 5.16 2.64 0.54
C ILE A 38 6.26 3.71 0.67
N ILE A 39 5.99 4.81 1.37
CA ILE A 39 6.97 5.88 1.63
C ILE A 39 8.19 5.33 2.38
N ASP A 40 7.97 4.57 3.45
CA ASP A 40 9.05 4.01 4.27
C ASP A 40 9.90 3.01 3.48
N GLU A 41 9.27 2.15 2.67
CA GLU A 41 9.97 1.16 1.83
C GLU A 41 10.90 1.83 0.80
N ASN A 42 10.53 3.00 0.30
CA ASN A 42 11.24 3.73 -0.73
C ASN A 42 12.00 4.94 -0.20
N ARG A 43 12.18 5.04 1.13
CA ARG A 43 12.76 6.24 1.75
C ARG A 43 14.19 6.52 1.28
N ASN A 44 14.92 5.47 0.91
CA ASN A 44 16.26 5.54 0.35
C ASN A 44 16.36 6.28 -0.99
N LEU A 45 15.25 6.55 -1.68
CA LEU A 45 15.21 7.35 -2.91
C LEU A 45 15.38 8.86 -2.64
N TYR A 46 15.27 9.27 -1.37
CA TYR A 46 15.45 10.65 -0.92
C TYR A 46 16.77 10.76 -0.16
N LEU A 47 17.63 11.70 -0.56
CA LEU A 47 19.03 11.79 -0.16
C LEU A 47 19.22 11.97 1.36
N SER A 48 18.24 12.57 2.04
CA SER A 48 18.23 12.80 3.48
C SER A 48 16.94 12.33 4.15
N THR A 49 17.05 11.91 5.41
CA THR A 49 15.91 11.57 6.28
C THR A 49 15.01 12.77 6.59
N LEU A 50 15.48 13.98 6.35
CA LEU A 50 14.73 15.23 6.52
C LEU A 50 14.24 15.83 5.20
N ASP A 51 14.57 15.22 4.06
CA ASP A 51 14.07 15.71 2.78
C ASP A 51 12.53 15.61 2.75
N PRO A 52 11.86 16.64 2.21
CA PRO A 52 10.42 16.62 2.04
C PRO A 52 10.03 15.52 1.05
N ILE A 53 9.09 14.67 1.45
CA ILE A 53 8.48 13.70 0.54
C ILE A 53 7.51 14.45 -0.37
N PRO A 54 7.68 14.38 -1.70
CA PRO A 54 6.80 15.08 -2.61
C PRO A 54 5.41 14.45 -2.58
N ALA A 55 4.37 15.29 -2.55
CA ALA A 55 2.99 14.81 -2.60
C ALA A 55 2.62 14.23 -3.97
N LEU A 56 3.18 14.79 -5.05
CA LEU A 56 3.07 14.29 -6.42
C LEU A 56 4.40 13.67 -6.83
N LEU A 57 4.34 12.42 -7.28
CA LEU A 57 5.54 11.67 -7.65
C LEU A 57 6.03 12.08 -9.05
N PRO A 58 7.36 12.23 -9.24
CA PRO A 58 7.91 12.41 -10.57
C PRO A 58 7.67 11.12 -11.38
N PRO A 59 7.32 11.21 -12.67
CA PRO A 59 7.17 10.03 -13.52
C PRO A 59 8.53 9.35 -13.77
N GLY A 60 8.52 8.03 -13.93
CA GLY A 60 9.69 7.21 -14.23
C GLY A 60 10.50 6.74 -13.02
N LEU A 61 9.98 6.93 -11.79
CA LEU A 61 10.58 6.39 -10.58
C LEU A 61 10.13 4.93 -10.39
N SER A 62 11.07 4.02 -10.15
CA SER A 62 10.74 2.63 -9.80
C SER A 62 10.57 2.51 -8.30
N LEU A 63 9.35 2.22 -7.86
CA LEU A 63 8.97 2.04 -6.47
C LEU A 63 8.79 0.56 -6.14
N ARG A 64 9.17 0.18 -4.92
CA ARG A 64 8.79 -1.10 -4.32
C ARG A 64 7.52 -0.92 -3.51
N ILE A 65 6.48 -1.64 -3.87
CA ILE A 65 5.22 -1.70 -3.13
C ILE A 65 5.27 -2.96 -2.25
N PRO A 66 5.45 -2.84 -0.92
CA PRO A 66 5.61 -4.01 -0.06
C PRO A 66 4.33 -4.85 -0.02
N VAL A 67 4.46 -6.17 -0.12
CA VAL A 67 3.33 -7.09 0.05
C VAL A 67 3.06 -7.25 1.54
N ILE A 68 1.79 -7.13 1.91
CA ILE A 68 1.33 -7.22 3.30
C ILE A 68 0.34 -8.36 3.48
N GLU A 69 0.35 -8.98 4.65
CA GLU A 69 -0.69 -9.95 5.00
C GLU A 69 -2.03 -9.23 5.12
N GLN A 70 -3.04 -9.76 4.44
CA GLN A 70 -4.41 -9.30 4.61
C GLN A 70 -5.10 -10.18 5.64
N SER A 71 -5.62 -9.53 6.70
CA SER A 71 -6.49 -10.21 7.64
C SER A 71 -7.76 -10.66 6.92
N THR A 72 -8.02 -11.97 6.94
CA THR A 72 -9.29 -12.50 6.47
C THR A 72 -10.38 -12.00 7.40
N LEU A 73 -11.37 -11.28 6.87
CA LEU A 73 -12.59 -11.00 7.62
C LEU A 73 -13.24 -12.33 8.01
N ASP A 74 -13.62 -12.45 9.28
CA ASP A 74 -14.44 -13.58 9.71
C ASP A 74 -15.78 -13.52 8.95
N ASP A 75 -16.11 -14.59 8.22
CA ASP A 75 -17.35 -14.72 7.45
C ASP A 75 -18.60 -14.47 8.34
N SER A 76 -18.50 -14.67 9.67
CA SER A 76 -19.59 -14.35 10.62
C SER A 76 -19.91 -12.85 10.67
N GLN A 77 -18.91 -11.99 10.47
CA GLN A 77 -19.02 -10.53 10.48
C GLN A 77 -19.52 -9.96 9.15
N LEU A 78 -19.49 -10.77 8.08
CA LEU A 78 -20.06 -10.36 6.80
C LEU A 78 -21.60 -10.42 6.85
N PRO A 79 -22.29 -9.53 6.11
CA PRO A 79 -23.74 -9.61 5.98
C PRO A 79 -24.16 -10.92 5.30
N PRO A 80 -25.37 -11.46 5.56
CA PRO A 80 -25.76 -12.81 5.12
C PRO A 80 -25.56 -13.10 3.63
N TRP A 81 -25.76 -12.11 2.74
CA TRP A 81 -25.61 -12.25 1.28
C TRP A 81 -24.17 -12.22 0.77
N LYS A 82 -23.18 -11.95 1.64
CA LYS A 82 -21.74 -11.97 1.34
C LYS A 82 -21.02 -13.16 1.99
N ARG A 83 -21.70 -13.93 2.84
CA ARG A 83 -21.13 -15.12 3.47
C ARG A 83 -20.95 -16.22 2.42
N ARG A 84 -19.80 -16.88 2.41
CA ARG A 84 -19.62 -18.10 1.63
C ARG A 84 -20.57 -19.16 2.17
N GLN A 85 -21.59 -19.54 1.41
CA GLN A 85 -22.42 -20.68 1.77
C GLN A 85 -21.55 -21.94 1.62
N LYS A 86 -21.45 -22.73 2.68
CA LYS A 86 -20.91 -24.09 2.59
C LYS A 86 -22.04 -24.98 2.07
N ASP A 87 -21.84 -25.56 0.89
CA ASP A 87 -22.62 -26.72 0.44
C ASP A 87 -22.27 -27.96 1.28
#